data_AF-A0A7J8X770-F1
#
_entry.id   AF-A0A7J8X770-F1
#
_cell.length_a   1.000
_cell.length_b   1.000
_cell.length_c   1.000
_cell.angle_alpha   90.00
_cell.angle_beta   90.00
_cell.angle_gamma   90.00
#
_symmetry.space_group_name_H-M   'P 1'
#
loop_
_entity.id
_entity.type
_entity.pdbx_description
1 polymer ?
#
loop_
_entity_poly.entity_id
_entity_poly.type
_entity_poly.pdbx_seq_one_letter_code
_entity_poly.pdbx_strand_id
1 'polypeptide(L)'
;MKITDDLLSYSPPLWATFIAGLLLVITLTLSIYLIFEHLASYKNPEEQKFLIGVILMVPCYSIESFVSLVNPSISVDCSILRDCYESFAMYCFGRYLVACLGGEERTIQFMERLGYASSLTPLLDLDCDKGTVKHPFPMNYFLKPWKLGQWFYQVIKFGIVQYMIIKLLTALLAVIFEAFGVYCEGEFKWGCG
;
A
#
# COMPACT_ATOMS: atom_id res chain seq x y z
N MET A 1 -21.01 14.70 -22.52
CA MET A 1 -20.76 15.95 -23.27
C MET A 1 -20.78 17.19 -22.37
N LYS A 2 -21.83 17.44 -21.56
CA LYS A 2 -21.82 18.57 -20.60
C LYS A 2 -20.74 18.49 -19.49
N ILE A 3 -20.41 17.29 -19.00
CA ILE A 3 -19.45 17.10 -17.90
C ILE A 3 -18.00 17.32 -18.35
N THR A 4 -17.67 16.93 -19.58
CA THR A 4 -16.36 17.18 -20.20
C THR A 4 -16.06 18.66 -20.38
N ASP A 5 -17.08 19.50 -20.61
CA ASP A 5 -16.92 20.95 -20.73
C ASP A 5 -16.69 21.64 -19.36
N ASP A 6 -17.33 21.16 -18.29
CA ASP A 6 -17.12 21.67 -16.92
C ASP A 6 -15.74 21.26 -16.36
N LEU A 7 -15.25 20.06 -16.67
CA LEU A 7 -13.89 19.59 -16.32
C LEU A 7 -12.79 20.37 -17.07
N LEU A 8 -13.05 20.78 -18.31
CA LEU A 8 -12.14 21.61 -19.12
C LEU A 8 -12.12 23.09 -18.67
N SER A 9 -13.17 23.56 -17.99
CA SER A 9 -13.28 24.94 -17.49
C SER A 9 -12.95 25.07 -15.99
N TYR A 10 -12.49 24.01 -15.34
CA TYR A 10 -12.08 24.06 -13.94
C TYR A 10 -10.69 24.69 -13.80
N SER A 11 -10.63 25.94 -13.33
CA SER A 11 -9.38 26.58 -12.95
C SER A 11 -9.24 26.55 -11.43
N PRO A 12 -8.29 25.80 -10.85
CA PRO A 12 -8.08 25.83 -9.40
C PRO A 12 -7.66 27.24 -8.97
N PRO A 13 -8.01 27.66 -7.74
CA PRO A 13 -7.60 28.96 -7.24
C PRO A 13 -6.07 29.06 -7.20
N LEU A 14 -5.52 30.14 -7.77
CA LEU A 14 -4.08 30.32 -7.96
C LEU A 14 -3.25 30.15 -6.67
N TRP A 15 -3.79 30.61 -5.54
CA TRP A 15 -3.14 30.48 -4.24
C TRP A 15 -3.00 29.01 -3.80
N ALA A 16 -4.00 28.18 -4.09
CA ALA A 16 -3.97 26.75 -3.74
C ALA A 16 -2.94 26.01 -4.60
N THR A 17 -2.92 26.27 -5.91
CA THR A 17 -1.93 25.69 -6.83
C THR A 17 -0.50 26.08 -6.45
N PHE A 18 -0.29 27.33 -6.03
CA PHE A 18 1.03 27.80 -5.59
C PHE A 18 1.49 27.09 -4.31
N ILE A 19 0.63 27.00 -3.29
CA ILE A 19 0.95 26.30 -2.03
C ILE A 19 1.19 24.81 -2.29
N ALA A 20 0.32 24.17 -3.07
CA ALA A 20 0.46 22.75 -3.43
C ALA A 20 1.76 22.49 -4.20
N GLY A 21 2.12 23.36 -5.15
CA GLY A 21 3.37 23.27 -5.90
C GLY A 21 4.61 23.40 -5.00
N LEU A 22 4.59 24.34 -4.06
CA LEU A 22 5.69 24.51 -3.10
C LEU A 22 5.86 23.27 -2.21
N LEU A 23 4.75 22.73 -1.68
CA LEU A 23 4.78 21.51 -0.87
C LEU A 23 5.24 20.29 -1.69
N LEU A 24 4.82 20.17 -2.95
CA LEU A 24 5.28 19.12 -3.86
C LEU A 24 6.81 19.17 -4.03
N VAL A 25 7.37 20.35 -4.31
CA VAL A 25 8.83 20.49 -4.49
C VAL A 25 9.60 20.10 -3.22
N ILE A 26 9.12 20.51 -2.05
CA ILE A 26 9.71 20.13 -0.76
C ILE A 26 9.68 18.60 -0.60
N THR A 27 8.51 17.99 -0.82
CA THR A 27 8.34 16.54 -0.66
C THR A 27 9.20 15.75 -1.64
N LEU A 28 9.29 16.17 -2.90
CA LEU A 28 10.15 15.54 -3.90
C LEU A 28 11.62 15.64 -3.51
N THR A 29 12.05 16.81 -3.03
CA THR A 29 13.44 17.03 -2.63
C THR A 29 13.83 16.17 -1.43
N LEU A 30 12.97 16.12 -0.40
CA LEU A 30 13.17 15.27 0.77
C LEU A 30 13.17 13.78 0.40
N SER A 31 12.24 13.36 -0.47
CA SER A 31 12.19 11.96 -0.92
C SER A 31 13.43 11.58 -1.72
N ILE A 32 13.90 12.45 -2.62
CA ILE A 32 15.10 12.20 -3.41
C ILE A 32 16.32 12.11 -2.49
N TYR A 33 16.45 13.03 -1.52
CA TYR A 33 17.51 12.99 -0.52
C TYR A 33 17.51 11.66 0.26
N LEU A 34 16.34 11.22 0.72
CA LEU A 34 16.20 9.96 1.45
C LEU A 34 16.62 8.74 0.60
N ILE A 35 16.22 8.71 -0.68
CA ILE A 35 16.63 7.65 -1.61
C ILE A 35 18.15 7.68 -1.82
N PHE A 36 18.74 8.86 -2.02
CA PHE A 36 20.19 9.01 -2.16
C PHE A 36 20.94 8.53 -0.92
N GLU A 37 20.47 8.84 0.29
CA GLU A 37 21.10 8.39 1.53
C GLU A 37 21.09 6.86 1.64
N HIS A 38 19.96 6.22 1.33
CA HIS A 38 19.85 4.77 1.30
C HIS A 38 20.74 4.14 0.21
N LEU A 39 20.87 4.76 -0.96
CA LEU A 39 21.76 4.31 -2.03
C LEU A 39 23.25 4.56 -1.73
N ALA A 40 23.58 5.62 -0.99
CA ALA A 40 24.96 5.91 -0.59
C ALA A 40 25.44 4.94 0.50
N SER A 41 24.55 4.53 1.40
CA SER A 41 24.82 3.52 2.44
C SER A 41 24.33 2.12 2.02
N TYR A 42 24.63 1.70 0.78
CA TYR A 42 24.15 0.44 0.23
C TYR A 42 24.98 -0.77 0.69
N LYS A 43 24.67 -1.29 1.88
CA LYS A 43 25.35 -2.44 2.49
C LYS A 43 24.62 -3.77 2.29
N ASN A 44 23.28 -3.75 2.30
CA ASN A 44 22.43 -4.94 2.23
C ASN A 44 21.50 -4.84 1.02
N PRO A 45 21.91 -5.34 -0.16
CA PRO A 45 21.15 -5.17 -1.40
C PRO A 45 19.78 -5.85 -1.37
N GLU A 46 19.63 -6.92 -0.58
CA GLU A 46 18.38 -7.69 -0.49
C GLU A 46 17.27 -6.90 0.21
N GLU A 47 17.60 -6.14 1.24
CA GLU A 47 16.67 -5.33 2.04
C GLU A 47 16.41 -3.99 1.35
N GLN A 48 17.48 -3.31 0.92
CA GLN A 48 17.41 -1.93 0.47
C GLN A 48 16.67 -1.76 -0.87
N LYS A 49 16.76 -2.74 -1.78
CA LYS A 49 16.00 -2.69 -3.05
C LYS A 49 14.49 -2.64 -2.82
N PHE A 50 13.98 -3.36 -1.82
CA PHE A 50 12.56 -3.39 -1.50
C PHE A 50 12.16 -2.16 -0.70
N LEU A 51 13.03 -1.68 0.19
CA LEU A 51 12.81 -0.44 0.94
C LEU A 51 12.68 0.78 0.01
N ILE A 52 13.56 0.91 -0.98
CA ILE A 52 13.48 1.99 -1.98
C ILE A 52 12.14 1.93 -2.73
N GLY A 53 11.68 0.72 -3.06
CA GLY A 53 10.37 0.48 -3.66
C GLY A 53 9.19 0.94 -2.80
N VAL A 54 9.33 1.00 -1.47
CA VAL A 54 8.31 1.56 -0.55
C VAL A 54 8.44 3.08 -0.42
N ILE A 55 9.67 3.61 -0.34
CA ILE A 55 9.93 5.05 -0.21
C ILE A 55 9.41 5.82 -1.44
N LEU A 56 9.48 5.22 -2.63
CA LEU A 56 8.94 5.79 -3.87
C LEU A 56 7.42 6.05 -3.85
N MET A 57 6.70 5.60 -2.80
CA MET A 57 5.29 5.90 -2.61
C MET A 57 5.05 7.39 -2.37
N VAL A 58 5.89 8.03 -1.55
CA VAL A 58 5.77 9.45 -1.21
C VAL A 58 5.81 10.36 -2.45
N PRO A 59 6.79 10.26 -3.37
CA PRO A 59 6.82 11.09 -4.57
C PRO A 59 5.70 10.76 -5.56
N CYS A 60 5.35 9.48 -5.75
CA CYS A 60 4.22 9.09 -6.60
C CYS A 60 2.91 9.73 -6.14
N TYR A 61 2.59 9.66 -4.85
CA TYR A 61 1.36 10.22 -4.29
C TYR A 61 1.35 11.75 -4.33
N SER A 62 2.51 12.37 -4.10
CA SER A 62 2.64 13.84 -4.17
C SER A 62 2.37 14.35 -5.59
N ILE A 63 2.95 13.69 -6.60
CA ILE A 63 2.74 14.03 -8.01
C ILE A 63 1.28 13.81 -8.39
N GLU A 64 0.69 12.66 -8.04
CA GLU A 64 -0.72 12.37 -8.32
C GLU A 64 -1.65 13.41 -7.69
N SER A 65 -1.43 13.77 -6.42
CA SER A 65 -2.21 14.79 -5.72
C SER A 65 -2.14 16.16 -6.40
N PHE A 66 -0.97 16.56 -6.89
CA PHE A 66 -0.80 17.83 -7.62
C PHE A 66 -1.42 17.79 -9.01
N VAL A 67 -1.26 16.68 -9.75
CA VAL A 67 -1.85 16.51 -11.08
C VAL A 67 -3.38 16.51 -10.98
N SER A 68 -3.94 15.82 -9.97
CA SER A 68 -5.37 15.81 -9.69
C SER A 68 -5.92 17.22 -9.39
N LEU A 69 -5.15 18.06 -8.70
CA LEU A 69 -5.53 19.45 -8.43
C LEU A 69 -5.55 20.33 -9.70
N VAL A 70 -4.58 20.14 -10.60
CA VAL A 70 -4.41 21.00 -11.79
C VAL A 70 -5.29 20.56 -12.95
N ASN A 71 -5.35 19.25 -13.20
CA ASN A 71 -6.04 18.65 -14.33
C ASN A 71 -6.94 17.51 -13.84
N PRO A 72 -8.19 17.80 -13.43
CA PRO A 72 -9.10 16.78 -12.97
C PRO A 72 -9.47 15.76 -14.07
N SER A 73 -9.32 16.11 -15.35
CA SER A 73 -9.51 15.17 -16.47
C SER A 73 -8.45 14.06 -16.53
N ILE A 74 -7.23 14.30 -16.04
CA ILE A 74 -6.14 13.31 -15.99
C ILE A 74 -6.13 12.59 -14.63
N SER A 75 -6.94 13.06 -13.67
CA SER A 75 -6.93 12.53 -12.31
C SER A 75 -7.30 11.05 -12.26
N VAL A 76 -8.17 10.57 -13.15
CA VAL A 76 -8.61 9.17 -13.19
C VAL A 76 -7.48 8.25 -13.68
N ASP A 77 -6.79 8.62 -14.75
CA ASP A 77 -5.61 7.88 -15.23
C ASP A 77 -4.49 7.84 -14.16
N CYS A 78 -4.29 8.96 -13.46
CA CYS A 78 -3.32 9.04 -12.37
C CYS A 78 -3.74 8.20 -11.14
N SER A 79 -5.04 8.14 -10.82
CA SER A 79 -5.55 7.36 -9.70
C SER A 79 -5.38 5.85 -9.95
N ILE A 80 -5.59 5.41 -11.19
CA ILE A 80 -5.32 4.03 -11.63
C ILE A 80 -3.84 3.67 -11.52
N LEU A 81 -2.94 4.55 -11.98
CA LEU A 81 -1.49 4.35 -11.84
C LEU A 81 -1.06 4.26 -10.38
N ARG A 82 -1.64 5.08 -9.51
CA ARG A 82 -1.41 5.04 -8.06
C ARG A 82 -1.86 3.71 -7.45
N ASP A 83 -3.02 3.21 -7.84
CA ASP A 83 -3.57 1.95 -7.33
C ASP A 83 -2.70 0.76 -7.76
N CYS A 84 -2.16 0.79 -8.99
CA CYS A 84 -1.18 -0.19 -9.45
C CYS A 84 0.11 -0.12 -8.63
N TYR A 85 0.62 1.08 -8.39
CA TYR A 85 1.83 1.28 -7.58
C TYR A 85 1.63 0.82 -6.13
N GLU A 86 0.47 1.04 -5.53
CA GLU A 86 0.18 0.58 -4.16
C GLU A 86 0.25 -0.96 -4.05
N SER A 87 -0.22 -1.66 -5.08
CA SER A 87 -0.10 -3.12 -5.15
C SER A 87 1.37 -3.59 -5.18
N PHE A 88 2.21 -2.87 -5.94
CA PHE A 88 3.65 -3.10 -5.99
C PHE A 88 4.33 -2.77 -4.65
N ALA A 89 3.97 -1.65 -4.02
CA ALA A 89 4.50 -1.22 -2.74
C ALA A 89 4.20 -2.24 -1.62
N MET A 90 3.00 -2.84 -1.60
CA MET A 90 2.65 -3.91 -0.66
C MET A 90 3.52 -5.17 -0.85
N TYR A 91 3.81 -5.54 -2.09
CA TYR A 91 4.74 -6.64 -2.37
C TYR A 91 6.17 -6.32 -1.88
N CYS A 92 6.66 -5.12 -2.19
CA CYS A 92 7.96 -4.64 -1.71
C CYS A 92 8.03 -4.63 -0.18
N PHE A 93 7.00 -4.13 0.48
CA PHE A 93 6.92 -4.10 1.95
C PHE A 93 6.97 -5.51 2.55
N GLY A 94 6.19 -6.46 2.02
CA GLY A 94 6.21 -7.85 2.48
C GLY A 94 7.58 -8.51 2.31
N ARG A 95 8.23 -8.30 1.16
CA ARG A 95 9.59 -8.81 0.90
C ARG A 95 10.65 -8.13 1.76
N TYR A 96 10.50 -6.85 2.04
CA TYR A 96 11.35 -6.09 2.95
C TYR A 96 11.30 -6.67 4.37
N LEU A 97 10.11 -6.94 4.92
CA LEU A 97 9.97 -7.56 6.24
C LEU A 97 10.66 -8.93 6.33
N VAL A 98 10.50 -9.76 5.30
CA VAL A 98 11.18 -11.08 5.23
C VAL A 98 12.70 -10.91 5.15
N ALA A 99 13.18 -9.91 4.42
CA ALA A 99 14.61 -9.62 4.33
C ALA A 99 15.18 -9.17 5.69
N CYS A 100 14.49 -8.26 6.39
CA CYS A 100 14.89 -7.81 7.74
C CYS A 100 14.92 -8.92 8.79
N LEU A 101 14.10 -9.96 8.62
CA LEU A 101 14.11 -11.15 9.48
C LEU A 101 15.21 -12.17 9.09
N GLY A 102 16.04 -11.84 8.09
CA GLY A 102 17.17 -12.66 7.67
C GLY A 102 16.81 -13.75 6.67
N GLY A 103 15.70 -13.61 5.95
CA GLY A 103 15.25 -14.50 4.88
C GLY A 103 14.02 -15.34 5.25
N GLU A 104 13.48 -16.07 4.27
CA GLU A 104 12.24 -16.86 4.40
C GLU A 104 12.36 -17.95 5.47
N GLU A 105 13.47 -18.71 5.48
CA GLU A 105 13.69 -19.79 6.46
C GLU A 105 13.81 -19.27 7.90
N ARG A 106 14.57 -18.19 8.10
CA ARG A 106 14.71 -17.58 9.44
C ARG A 106 13.42 -16.93 9.91
N THR A 107 12.65 -16.35 8.99
CA THR A 107 11.32 -15.81 9.29
C THR A 107 10.38 -16.91 9.79
N ILE A 108 10.33 -18.05 9.09
CA ILE A 108 9.49 -19.19 9.49
C ILE A 108 9.93 -19.73 10.85
N GLN A 109 11.23 -19.95 11.05
CA GLN A 109 11.75 -20.42 12.34
C GLN A 109 11.47 -19.42 13.48
N PHE A 110 11.58 -18.11 13.21
CA PHE A 110 11.26 -17.07 14.19
C PHE A 110 9.78 -17.10 14.57
N MET A 111 8.88 -17.22 13.58
CA MET A 111 7.45 -17.35 13.82
C MET A 111 7.10 -18.64 14.58
N GLU A 112 7.71 -19.77 14.22
CA GLU A 112 7.51 -21.03 14.94
C GLU A 112 8.01 -20.98 16.38
N ARG A 113 9.17 -20.36 16.64
CA ARG A 113 9.67 -20.17 18.01
C ARG A 113 8.71 -19.31 18.85
N LEU A 114 8.17 -18.24 18.28
CA LEU A 114 7.17 -17.40 18.95
C LEU A 114 5.88 -18.17 19.22
N GLY A 115 5.41 -18.98 18.26
CA GLY A 115 4.24 -19.84 18.44
C GLY A 115 4.45 -20.93 19.49
N TYR A 116 5.65 -21.51 19.58
CA TYR A 116 5.98 -22.57 20.53
C TYR A 116 6.17 -22.05 21.96
N ALA A 117 6.86 -20.92 22.14
CA ALA A 117 7.05 -20.28 23.44
C ALA A 117 5.72 -19.93 24.13
N SER A 118 4.69 -19.60 23.35
CA SER A 118 3.33 -19.36 23.86
C SER A 118 2.60 -20.63 24.31
N SER A 119 3.04 -21.82 23.90
CA SER A 119 2.41 -23.10 24.27
C SER A 119 2.98 -23.72 25.55
N LEU A 120 4.22 -23.35 25.93
CA LEU A 120 4.94 -24.00 27.04
C LEU A 120 4.73 -23.33 28.41
N THR A 121 4.15 -22.13 28.47
CA THR A 121 3.89 -21.43 29.74
C THR A 121 2.42 -21.05 29.91
N PRO A 122 1.53 -22.01 30.22
CA PRO A 122 0.17 -21.72 30.66
C PRO A 122 0.04 -21.40 32.16
N LEU A 123 1.11 -21.48 32.97
CA LEU A 123 1.06 -21.39 34.45
C LEU A 123 1.76 -20.17 35.09
N LEU A 124 2.31 -19.25 34.29
CA LEU A 124 2.87 -18.00 34.80
C LEU A 124 2.00 -16.86 34.26
N ASP A 125 1.07 -16.43 35.10
CA ASP A 125 0.01 -15.44 34.92
C ASP A 125 0.56 -14.02 34.73
N LEU A 126 1.42 -13.85 33.73
CA LEU A 126 2.02 -12.56 33.36
C LEU A 126 1.78 -12.31 31.87
N ASP A 127 0.50 -12.21 31.51
CA ASP A 127 -0.08 -11.39 30.43
C ASP A 127 0.77 -11.21 29.15
N CYS A 128 1.40 -12.29 28.70
CA CYS A 128 2.21 -12.32 27.50
C CYS A 128 1.58 -13.33 26.55
N ASP A 129 0.54 -12.85 25.89
CA ASP A 129 -0.17 -13.47 24.75
C ASP A 129 0.72 -13.53 23.49
N LYS A 130 1.98 -13.92 23.67
CA LYS A 130 3.10 -13.65 22.75
C LYS A 130 3.19 -14.61 21.55
N GLY A 131 2.22 -15.48 21.34
CA GLY A 131 2.22 -16.41 20.18
C GLY A 131 0.87 -16.66 19.53
N THR A 132 -0.19 -15.96 19.96
CA THR A 132 -1.50 -16.04 19.32
C THR A 132 -1.94 -14.65 18.85
N VAL A 133 -2.14 -14.48 17.53
CA VAL A 133 -2.62 -13.22 17.00
C VAL A 133 -4.11 -13.13 17.31
N LYS A 134 -4.47 -12.32 18.32
CA LYS A 134 -5.86 -11.96 18.59
C LYS A 134 -6.33 -10.98 17.52
N HIS A 135 -7.44 -11.30 16.87
CA HIS A 135 -8.01 -10.42 15.86
C HIS A 135 -8.69 -9.21 16.54
N PRO A 136 -8.58 -8.01 15.97
CA PRO A 136 -9.35 -6.86 16.45
C PRO A 136 -10.86 -7.09 16.24
N PHE A 137 -11.69 -6.40 17.05
CA PHE A 137 -13.14 -6.38 16.88
C PHE A 137 -13.52 -5.82 15.49
N PRO A 138 -14.47 -6.39 14.74
CA PRO A 138 -15.42 -7.48 15.07
C PRO A 138 -14.93 -8.89 14.71
N MET A 139 -13.77 -9.01 14.07
CA MET A 139 -13.26 -10.27 13.51
C MET A 139 -12.97 -11.33 14.59
N ASN A 140 -12.74 -10.89 15.83
CA ASN A 140 -12.58 -11.75 17.02
C ASN A 140 -13.78 -12.68 17.31
N TYR A 141 -14.99 -12.31 16.85
CA TYR A 141 -16.19 -13.14 17.08
C TYR A 141 -16.32 -14.29 16.07
N PHE A 142 -15.75 -14.14 14.87
CA PHE A 142 -15.90 -15.09 13.77
C PHE A 142 -14.65 -15.96 13.56
N LEU A 143 -13.46 -15.43 13.86
CA LEU A 143 -12.19 -16.12 13.62
C LEU A 143 -11.55 -16.57 14.93
N LYS A 144 -11.23 -17.87 15.00
CA LYS A 144 -10.38 -18.42 16.05
C LYS A 144 -8.99 -17.79 15.97
N PRO A 145 -8.31 -17.55 17.10
CA PRO A 145 -7.05 -16.82 17.10
C PRO A 145 -5.96 -17.66 16.40
N TRP A 146 -5.20 -17.00 15.52
CA TRP A 146 -4.25 -17.68 14.65
C TRP A 146 -2.94 -17.98 15.37
N LYS A 147 -2.46 -19.23 15.26
CA LYS A 147 -1.15 -19.64 15.79
C LYS A 147 -0.05 -19.22 14.82
N LEU A 148 1.00 -18.59 15.34
CA LEU A 148 2.20 -18.25 14.58
C LEU A 148 2.95 -19.53 14.17
N GLY A 149 3.23 -19.69 12.88
CA GLY A 149 3.95 -20.84 12.33
C GLY A 149 4.05 -20.79 10.80
N GLN A 150 4.61 -21.83 10.19
CA GLN A 150 4.83 -21.88 8.73
C GLN A 150 3.55 -21.74 7.91
N TRP A 151 2.45 -22.33 8.36
CA TRP A 151 1.16 -22.23 7.67
C TRP A 151 0.65 -20.78 7.63
N PHE A 152 0.76 -20.05 8.75
CA PHE A 152 0.37 -18.64 8.82
C PHE A 152 1.24 -17.77 7.90
N TYR A 153 2.55 -18.03 7.83
CA TYR A 153 3.43 -17.35 6.89
C TYR A 153 2.99 -17.56 5.42
N GLN A 154 2.62 -18.79 5.06
CA GLN A 154 2.10 -19.10 3.73
C GLN A 154 0.78 -18.37 3.44
N VAL A 155 -0.12 -18.27 4.42
CA VAL A 155 -1.37 -17.50 4.30
C VAL A 155 -1.09 -16.02 4.07
N ILE A 156 -0.13 -15.42 4.78
CA ILE A 156 0.27 -14.02 4.55
C ILE A 156 0.83 -13.85 3.13
N LYS A 157 1.75 -14.73 2.72
CA LYS A 157 2.36 -14.69 1.37
C LYS A 157 1.30 -14.78 0.28
N PHE A 158 0.36 -15.71 0.43
CA PHE A 158 -0.78 -15.85 -0.49
C PHE A 158 -1.69 -14.62 -0.44
N GLY A 159 -1.98 -14.08 0.74
CA GLY A 159 -2.81 -12.89 0.92
C GLY A 159 -2.24 -11.64 0.25
N ILE A 160 -0.92 -11.42 0.34
CA ILE A 160 -0.25 -10.29 -0.34
C ILE A 160 -0.39 -10.43 -1.87
N VAL A 161 -0.15 -11.63 -2.40
CA VAL A 161 -0.28 -11.90 -3.85
C VAL A 161 -1.73 -11.78 -4.30
N GLN A 162 -2.67 -12.31 -3.53
CA GLN A 162 -4.11 -12.21 -3.80
C GLN A 162 -4.57 -10.76 -3.83
N TYR A 163 -4.17 -9.96 -2.83
CA TYR A 163 -4.47 -8.53 -2.79
C TYR A 163 -3.93 -7.81 -4.03
N MET A 164 -2.68 -8.07 -4.40
CA MET A 164 -2.07 -7.47 -5.58
C MET A 164 -2.84 -7.78 -6.86
N ILE A 165 -3.26 -9.03 -7.05
CA ILE A 165 -4.06 -9.46 -8.21
C ILE A 165 -5.43 -8.79 -8.22
N ILE A 166 -6.14 -8.81 -7.08
CA ILE A 166 -7.48 -8.20 -6.98
C ILE A 166 -7.39 -6.71 -7.30
N LYS A 167 -6.43 -6.00 -6.72
CA LYS A 167 -6.29 -4.56 -6.91
C LYS A 167 -5.93 -4.21 -8.36
N LEU A 168 -5.05 -4.97 -8.99
CA LEU A 168 -4.73 -4.81 -10.41
C LEU A 168 -5.94 -5.08 -11.32
N LEU A 169 -6.71 -6.13 -11.03
CA LEU A 169 -7.93 -6.44 -11.79
C LEU A 169 -8.99 -5.34 -11.62
N THR A 170 -9.18 -4.84 -10.39
CA THR A 170 -10.10 -3.72 -10.13
C THR A 170 -9.68 -2.46 -10.89
N ALA A 171 -8.39 -2.12 -10.88
CA ALA A 171 -7.86 -0.98 -11.61
C ALA A 171 -8.06 -1.13 -13.14
N LEU A 172 -7.84 -2.34 -13.67
CA LEU A 172 -8.07 -2.64 -15.09
C LEU A 172 -9.56 -2.58 -15.45
N LEU A 173 -10.44 -3.07 -14.57
CA LEU A 173 -11.89 -2.95 -14.75
C LEU A 173 -12.35 -1.49 -14.73
N ALA A 174 -11.77 -0.65 -13.86
CA ALA A 174 -12.05 0.77 -13.81
C ALA A 174 -11.71 1.47 -15.14
N VAL A 175 -10.53 1.19 -15.72
CA VAL A 175 -10.14 1.71 -17.05
C VAL A 175 -11.15 1.29 -18.13
N ILE A 176 -11.59 0.03 -18.11
CA ILE A 176 -12.56 -0.48 -19.07
C ILE A 176 -13.91 0.23 -18.92
N PHE A 177 -14.42 0.39 -17.69
CA PHE A 177 -15.68 1.08 -17.44
C PHE A 177 -15.62 2.57 -17.76
N GLU A 178 -14.45 3.20 -17.59
CA GLU A 178 -14.22 4.58 -18.00
C GLU A 178 -14.22 4.72 -19.53
N ALA A 179 -13.58 3.79 -20.25
CA ALA A 179 -13.64 3.76 -21.72
C ALA A 179 -15.07 3.59 -22.26
N PHE A 180 -15.96 2.91 -21.52
CA PHE A 180 -17.38 2.79 -21.84
C PHE A 180 -18.24 3.97 -21.36
N GLY A 181 -17.66 4.92 -20.61
CA GLY A 181 -18.36 6.11 -20.09
C GLY A 181 -19.41 5.79 -19.00
N VAL A 182 -19.33 4.62 -18.38
CA VAL A 182 -20.23 4.16 -17.30
C VAL A 182 -19.61 4.38 -15.92
N TYR A 183 -18.29 4.55 -15.86
CA TYR A 183 -17.56 4.86 -14.64
C TYR A 183 -17.78 6.31 -14.23
N CYS A 184 -18.38 6.53 -13.06
CA CYS A 184 -18.58 7.86 -12.49
C CYS A 184 -17.73 7.97 -11.23
N GLU A 185 -16.53 8.54 -11.37
CA GLU A 185 -15.64 8.75 -10.24
C GLU A 185 -16.27 9.79 -9.27
N GLY A 186 -16.50 9.39 -8.02
CA GLY A 186 -16.97 10.28 -6.96
C GLY A 186 -18.47 10.60 -6.92
N GLU A 187 -19.31 10.07 -7.81
CA GLU A 187 -20.77 10.25 -7.79
C GLU A 187 -21.54 8.94 -7.57
N PHE A 188 -22.26 8.83 -6.45
CA PHE A 188 -23.14 7.69 -6.15
C PHE A 188 -24.47 7.79 -6.92
N LYS A 189 -24.45 7.58 -8.24
CA LYS A 189 -25.65 7.48 -9.09
C LYS A 189 -25.94 6.02 -9.40
N TRP A 190 -27.21 5.61 -9.26
CA TRP A 190 -27.69 4.24 -9.52
C TRP A 190 -27.46 3.73 -10.97
N GLY A 191 -27.08 4.63 -11.90
CA GLY A 191 -26.78 4.30 -13.30
C GLY A 191 -25.28 4.25 -13.63
N CYS A 192 -24.39 4.41 -12.65
CA CYS A 192 -22.94 4.29 -12.82
C CYS A 192 -22.47 2.99 -12.16
N GLY A 193 -21.53 2.28 -12.80
CA GLY A 193 -21.09 0.93 -12.45
C GLY A 193 -19.58 0.80 -12.29
#